data_AF-A0A960SC35-F1
#
_entry.id   AF-A0A960SC35-F1
#
_cell.length_a   1.000
_cell.length_b   1.000
_cell.length_c   1.000
_cell.angle_alpha   90.00
_cell.angle_beta   90.00
_cell.angle_gamma   90.00
#
_symmetry.space_group_name_H-M   'P 1'
#
loop_
_entity.id
_entity.type
_entity.pdbx_description
1 polymer ?
#
loop_
_entity_poly.entity_id
_entity_poly.type
_entity_poly.pdbx_seq_one_letter_code
_entity_poly.pdbx_strand_id
1 'polypeptide(L)'
;MSRPSKLLLIGFLFVLLVAGLLILREPADREGIEQATSEAMPAPPPAHPAGQPKPTLFGEKLLENYGRGSPEQDLLLMDGLIRNYRILAKGMDARHFSSNEAIASTLRGEQSIALKALPADHRIFDSNGFIIDRWGTSLFFHLESKDHISIYSSGPDKELGTDDDYLLIGGVPKQGKAEF
;
A
#
# COMPACT_ATOMS: atom_id res chain seq x y z
N MET A 1 58.88 7.10 -44.76
CA MET A 1 57.99 6.14 -45.44
C MET A 1 57.82 4.90 -44.58
N SER A 2 56.66 4.72 -43.93
CA SER A 2 56.12 3.41 -43.50
C SER A 2 54.63 3.59 -43.11
N ARG A 3 53.74 2.99 -43.90
CA ARG A 3 52.39 2.51 -43.50
C ARG A 3 52.52 0.96 -43.46
N PRO A 4 51.72 0.17 -42.70
CA PRO A 4 50.26 0.33 -42.56
C PRO A 4 49.67 -0.02 -41.16
N SER A 5 48.60 0.60 -40.65
CA SER A 5 47.20 0.50 -41.09
C SER A 5 46.67 -0.94 -41.28
N LYS A 6 46.83 -1.82 -40.26
CA LYS A 6 46.16 -3.15 -40.22
C LYS A 6 45.11 -3.30 -39.12
N LEU A 7 45.21 -2.57 -38.01
CA LEU A 7 44.22 -2.68 -36.92
C LEU A 7 42.87 -2.01 -37.22
N LEU A 8 42.84 -0.93 -38.01
CA LEU A 8 41.60 -0.25 -38.37
C LEU A 8 40.72 -1.03 -39.38
N LEU A 9 41.32 -1.90 -40.19
CA LEU A 9 40.58 -2.68 -41.19
C LEU A 9 39.80 -3.85 -40.55
N ILE A 10 40.33 -4.43 -39.47
CA ILE A 10 39.71 -5.55 -38.74
C ILE A 10 38.46 -5.09 -37.98
N GLY A 11 38.52 -3.91 -37.35
CA GLY A 11 37.37 -3.33 -36.64
C GLY A 11 36.19 -3.02 -37.56
N PHE A 12 36.45 -2.53 -38.77
CA PHE A 12 35.41 -2.21 -39.75
C PHE A 12 34.75 -3.47 -40.33
N LEU A 13 35.52 -4.55 -40.54
CA LEU A 13 34.99 -5.83 -41.01
C LEU A 13 34.06 -6.49 -39.97
N PHE A 14 34.36 -6.34 -38.68
CA PHE A 14 33.55 -6.92 -37.61
C PHE A 14 32.19 -6.22 -37.46
N VAL A 15 32.15 -4.89 -37.62
CA VAL A 15 30.90 -4.11 -37.59
C VAL A 15 30.01 -4.46 -38.79
N LEU A 16 30.58 -4.64 -39.99
CA LEU A 16 29.83 -5.08 -41.16
C LEU A 16 29.31 -6.51 -41.02
N LEU A 17 30.05 -7.40 -40.35
CA LEU A 17 29.61 -8.78 -40.11
C LEU A 17 28.44 -8.84 -39.13
N VAL A 18 28.47 -8.05 -38.04
CA VAL A 18 27.35 -7.96 -37.09
C VAL A 18 26.13 -7.28 -37.72
N ALA A 19 26.33 -6.20 -38.50
CA ALA A 19 25.24 -5.53 -39.19
C ALA A 19 24.61 -6.44 -40.28
N GLY A 20 25.43 -7.20 -41.01
CA GLY A 20 24.97 -8.21 -41.95
C GLY A 20 24.16 -9.32 -41.28
N LEU A 21 24.60 -9.81 -40.11
CA LEU A 21 23.89 -10.86 -39.35
C LEU A 21 22.55 -10.38 -38.77
N LEU A 22 22.42 -9.08 -38.47
CA LEU A 22 21.18 -8.48 -37.97
C LEU A 22 20.18 -8.16 -39.10
N ILE A 23 20.65 -7.95 -40.34
CA ILE A 23 19.80 -7.72 -41.51
C ILE A 23 19.36 -9.04 -42.16
N LEU A 24 20.12 -10.14 -41.99
CA LEU A 24 19.78 -11.47 -42.49
C LEU A 24 18.79 -12.26 -41.59
N ARG A 25 18.21 -11.61 -40.58
CA ARG A 25 17.15 -12.20 -39.76
C ARG A 25 15.82 -11.92 -40.43
N GLU A 26 15.50 -12.71 -41.46
CA GLU A 26 14.17 -12.72 -42.06
C GLU A 26 13.10 -12.97 -40.99
N PRO A 27 11.93 -12.30 -41.09
CA PRO A 27 10.80 -12.62 -40.25
C PRO A 27 10.38 -14.05 -40.58
N ALA A 28 10.32 -14.91 -39.56
CA ALA A 28 9.72 -16.23 -39.72
C ALA A 28 8.24 -16.05 -40.05
N ASP A 29 7.92 -16.11 -41.33
CA ASP A 29 6.58 -16.32 -41.85
C ASP A 29 5.98 -17.53 -41.14
N ARG A 30 4.96 -17.27 -40.32
CA ARG A 30 4.12 -18.30 -39.73
C ARG A 30 2.78 -18.25 -40.43
N GLU A 31 2.71 -18.93 -41.57
CA GLU A 31 1.44 -19.34 -42.15
C GLU A 31 1.28 -20.86 -42.17
N GLY A 32 0.16 -21.31 -41.58
CA GLY A 32 -0.40 -22.66 -41.71
C GLY A 32 0.16 -23.67 -40.70
N ILE A 33 -0.62 -24.49 -40.00
CA ILE A 33 -1.88 -25.16 -40.36
C ILE A 33 -2.58 -25.65 -39.06
N GLU A 34 -3.92 -25.57 -39.05
CA GLU A 34 -4.90 -26.41 -38.31
C GLU A 34 -4.85 -26.53 -36.78
N GLN A 35 -5.87 -25.98 -36.09
CA GLN A 35 -7.11 -26.71 -35.79
C GLN A 35 -7.97 -25.82 -34.86
N ALA A 36 -9.04 -25.27 -35.41
CA ALA A 36 -10.17 -24.82 -34.61
C ALA A 36 -10.89 -26.05 -34.06
N THR A 37 -10.31 -26.67 -33.04
CA THR A 37 -11.08 -27.48 -32.10
C THR A 37 -11.87 -26.48 -31.28
N SER A 38 -13.18 -26.46 -31.50
CA SER A 38 -14.15 -25.77 -30.66
C SER A 38 -14.10 -26.36 -29.25
N GLU A 39 -13.11 -25.96 -28.46
CA GLU A 39 -13.12 -26.16 -27.02
C GLU A 39 -14.07 -25.11 -26.45
N ALA A 40 -15.18 -25.59 -25.90
CA ALA A 40 -16.23 -24.76 -25.32
C ALA A 40 -15.63 -23.70 -24.41
N MET A 41 -16.10 -22.46 -24.51
CA MET A 41 -15.79 -21.40 -23.55
C MET A 41 -15.90 -21.98 -22.13
N PRO A 42 -14.93 -21.75 -21.23
CA PRO A 42 -15.21 -21.96 -19.82
C PRO A 42 -16.43 -21.09 -19.50
N ALA A 43 -17.50 -21.73 -19.01
CA ALA A 43 -18.65 -21.01 -18.49
C ALA A 43 -18.12 -19.90 -17.56
N PRO A 44 -18.66 -18.68 -17.62
CA PRO A 44 -18.30 -17.68 -16.63
C PRO A 44 -18.44 -18.31 -15.25
N PRO A 45 -17.48 -18.09 -14.32
CA PRO A 45 -17.62 -18.59 -12.95
C PRO A 45 -19.02 -18.21 -12.47
N PRO A 46 -19.74 -19.12 -11.77
CA PRO A 46 -21.13 -18.87 -11.39
C PRO A 46 -21.20 -17.46 -10.82
N ALA A 47 -22.02 -16.63 -11.47
CA ALA A 47 -22.28 -15.28 -11.00
C ALA A 47 -22.58 -15.42 -9.51
N HIS A 48 -21.71 -14.85 -8.68
CA HIS A 48 -21.94 -14.88 -7.24
C HIS A 48 -23.33 -14.28 -7.06
N PRO A 49 -24.26 -14.97 -6.38
CA PRO A 49 -25.62 -14.48 -6.26
C PRO A 49 -25.55 -13.06 -5.72
N ALA A 50 -26.00 -12.10 -6.53
CA ALA A 50 -26.07 -10.70 -6.16
C ALA A 50 -26.93 -10.62 -4.89
N GLY A 51 -26.28 -10.40 -3.75
CA GLY A 51 -26.96 -10.46 -2.45
C GLY A 51 -26.16 -11.14 -1.33
N GLN A 52 -25.01 -11.80 -1.60
CA GLN A 52 -24.14 -12.18 -0.48
C GLN A 52 -23.51 -10.94 0.16
N PRO A 53 -23.63 -10.76 1.49
CA PRO A 53 -22.98 -9.65 2.17
C PRO A 53 -21.47 -9.76 1.93
N LYS A 54 -20.87 -8.64 1.50
CA LYS A 54 -19.42 -8.54 1.32
C LYS A 54 -18.74 -9.00 2.62
N PRO A 55 -17.73 -9.89 2.56
CA PRO A 55 -17.02 -10.32 3.75
C PRO A 55 -16.46 -9.12 4.50
N THR A 56 -16.80 -8.99 5.79
CA THR A 56 -16.29 -7.95 6.66
C THR A 56 -14.80 -8.16 6.88
N LEU A 57 -13.99 -7.15 6.60
CA LEU A 57 -12.56 -7.19 6.85
C LEU A 57 -12.26 -7.10 8.36
N PHE A 58 -11.13 -7.65 8.80
CA PHE A 58 -10.82 -7.71 10.23
C PHE A 58 -10.73 -6.33 10.89
N GLY A 59 -10.26 -5.32 10.14
CA GLY A 59 -10.16 -3.96 10.64
C GLY A 59 -11.52 -3.31 10.88
N GLU A 60 -12.53 -3.64 10.07
CA GLU A 60 -13.90 -3.15 10.27
C GLU A 60 -14.47 -3.64 11.60
N LYS A 61 -14.16 -4.89 11.96
CA LYS A 61 -14.58 -5.50 13.22
C LYS A 61 -13.86 -4.90 14.43
N LEU A 62 -12.56 -4.62 14.31
CA LEU A 62 -11.79 -3.95 15.36
C LEU A 62 -12.27 -2.51 15.59
N LEU A 63 -12.63 -1.80 14.53
CA LEU A 63 -13.05 -0.39 14.59
C LEU A 63 -14.56 -0.19 14.68
N GLU A 64 -15.34 -1.24 14.99
CA GLU A 64 -16.80 -1.15 15.10
C GLU A 64 -17.24 -0.04 16.08
N ASN A 65 -16.50 0.12 17.19
CA ASN A 65 -16.81 1.10 18.23
C ASN A 65 -16.03 2.43 18.12
N TYR A 66 -15.26 2.62 17.05
CA TYR A 66 -14.55 3.87 16.81
C TYR A 66 -15.54 5.05 16.72
N GLY A 67 -15.25 6.14 17.44
CA GLY A 67 -16.09 7.33 17.54
C GLY A 67 -17.36 7.17 18.37
N ARG A 68 -17.59 6.00 19.00
CA ARG A 68 -18.77 5.75 19.87
C ARG A 68 -18.45 5.81 21.36
N GLY A 69 -17.21 5.51 21.75
CA GLY A 69 -16.75 5.53 23.14
C GLY A 69 -16.11 6.86 23.55
N SER A 70 -15.14 6.81 24.46
CA SER A 70 -14.29 7.97 24.78
C SER A 70 -13.20 8.18 23.73
N PRO A 71 -12.65 9.41 23.58
CA PRO A 71 -11.56 9.67 22.64
C PRO A 71 -10.33 8.78 22.87
N GLU A 72 -10.01 8.48 24.12
CA GLU A 72 -8.92 7.56 24.49
C GLU A 72 -9.16 6.15 23.95
N GLN A 73 -10.42 5.70 24.01
CA GLN A 73 -10.81 4.40 23.48
C GLN A 73 -10.62 4.33 21.97
N ASP A 74 -10.85 5.43 21.23
CA ASP A 74 -10.60 5.48 19.79
C ASP A 74 -9.12 5.29 19.47
N LEU A 75 -8.23 5.93 20.23
CA LEU A 75 -6.79 5.77 20.06
C LEU A 75 -6.33 4.35 20.40
N LEU A 76 -6.89 3.74 21.44
CA LEU A 76 -6.63 2.33 21.78
C LEU A 76 -7.12 1.37 20.69
N LEU A 77 -8.28 1.63 20.09
CA LEU A 77 -8.79 0.85 18.96
C LEU A 77 -7.88 0.98 17.73
N MET A 78 -7.38 2.19 17.45
CA MET A 78 -6.44 2.43 16.35
C MET A 78 -5.09 1.73 16.57
N ASP A 79 -4.53 1.84 17.77
CA ASP A 79 -3.30 1.13 18.15
C ASP A 79 -3.49 -0.39 18.07
N GLY A 80 -4.62 -0.90 18.56
CA GLY A 80 -5.00 -2.30 18.44
C GLY A 80 -5.08 -2.77 16.98
N LEU A 81 -5.66 -1.97 16.08
CA LEU A 81 -5.68 -2.26 14.65
C LEU A 81 -4.26 -2.36 14.08
N ILE A 82 -3.41 -1.36 14.34
CA ILE A 82 -2.04 -1.32 13.81
C ILE A 82 -1.21 -2.49 14.34
N ARG A 83 -1.31 -2.81 15.64
CA ARG A 83 -0.62 -3.96 16.25
C ARG A 83 -1.08 -5.28 15.65
N ASN A 84 -2.40 -5.49 15.53
CA ASN A 84 -2.94 -6.70 14.94
C ASN A 84 -2.53 -6.84 13.47
N TYR A 85 -2.54 -5.73 12.73
CA TYR A 85 -2.05 -5.70 11.36
C TYR A 85 -0.60 -6.19 11.26
N ARG A 86 0.31 -5.67 12.11
CA ARG A 86 1.73 -6.06 12.12
C ARG A 86 1.97 -7.54 12.41
N ILE A 87 1.11 -8.16 13.22
CA ILE A 87 1.19 -9.60 13.50
C ILE A 87 0.81 -10.42 12.26
N LEU A 88 -0.24 -9.99 11.54
CA LEU A 88 -0.81 -10.69 10.40
C LEU A 88 -0.01 -10.49 9.11
N ALA A 89 0.39 -9.25 8.82
CA ALA A 89 1.08 -8.88 7.58
C ALA A 89 2.59 -9.15 7.68
N LYS A 90 3.07 -10.12 6.89
CA LYS A 90 4.49 -10.49 6.83
C LYS A 90 5.25 -9.61 5.84
N GLY A 91 6.54 -9.39 6.08
CA GLY A 91 7.40 -8.60 5.20
C GLY A 91 7.24 -7.08 5.31
N MET A 92 6.41 -6.60 6.25
CA MET A 92 6.25 -5.18 6.52
C MET A 92 7.44 -4.63 7.29
N ASP A 93 7.90 -3.44 6.93
CA ASP A 93 8.93 -2.68 7.63
C ASP A 93 8.41 -1.34 8.20
N ALA A 94 9.29 -0.60 8.88
CA ALA A 94 8.98 0.68 9.53
C ALA A 94 8.37 1.75 8.61
N ARG A 95 8.71 1.76 7.31
CA ARG A 95 8.25 2.79 6.35
C ARG A 95 6.76 2.73 6.08
N HIS A 96 6.16 1.56 6.28
CA HIS A 96 4.73 1.36 6.13
C HIS A 96 3.93 1.92 7.31
N PHE A 97 4.62 2.30 8.38
CA PHE A 97 3.99 2.83 9.58
C PHE A 97 4.64 4.13 10.08
N SER A 98 5.34 4.86 9.20
CA SER A 98 6.08 6.07 9.57
C SER A 98 5.24 7.34 9.51
N SER A 99 4.08 7.32 8.86
CA SER A 99 3.20 8.48 8.70
C SER A 99 1.75 8.06 8.55
N ASN A 100 0.83 9.03 8.61
CA ASN A 100 -0.60 8.80 8.39
C ASN A 100 -0.85 8.16 7.01
N GLU A 101 -0.28 8.72 5.95
CA GLU A 101 -0.39 8.25 4.56
C GLU A 101 0.11 6.81 4.40
N ALA A 102 1.26 6.52 5.02
CA ALA A 102 1.85 5.20 4.97
C ALA A 102 0.92 4.19 5.63
N ILE A 103 0.44 4.47 6.85
CA ILE A 103 -0.48 3.59 7.57
C ILE A 103 -1.80 3.44 6.79
N ALA A 104 -2.36 4.53 6.29
CA ALA A 104 -3.64 4.53 5.59
C ALA A 104 -3.59 3.68 4.30
N SER A 105 -2.57 3.88 3.47
CA SER A 105 -2.35 3.09 2.25
C SER A 105 -2.10 1.61 2.56
N THR A 106 -1.34 1.32 3.61
CA THR A 106 -1.13 -0.04 4.12
C THR A 106 -2.44 -0.69 4.56
N LEU A 107 -3.27 -0.02 5.36
CA LEU A 107 -4.55 -0.56 5.82
C LEU A 107 -5.56 -0.81 4.67
N ARG A 108 -5.50 -0.01 3.60
CA ARG A 108 -6.32 -0.21 2.38
C ARG A 108 -5.77 -1.30 1.45
N GLY A 109 -4.57 -1.82 1.72
CA GLY A 109 -3.93 -2.85 0.90
C GLY A 109 -3.40 -2.31 -0.44
N GLU A 110 -3.02 -1.03 -0.51
CA GLU A 110 -2.56 -0.40 -1.76
C GLU A 110 -1.12 -0.77 -2.15
N GLN A 111 -0.38 -1.37 -1.22
CA GLN A 111 0.98 -1.85 -1.43
C GLN A 111 0.96 -3.34 -1.75
N SER A 112 1.84 -3.82 -2.63
CA SER A 112 1.80 -5.19 -3.18
C SER A 112 1.88 -6.33 -2.15
N ILE A 113 2.45 -6.06 -0.97
CA ILE A 113 2.59 -7.03 0.13
C ILE A 113 1.59 -6.79 1.28
N ALA A 114 0.77 -5.75 1.18
CA ALA A 114 -0.13 -5.35 2.27
C ALA A 114 -1.40 -6.22 2.31
N LEU A 115 -1.73 -6.70 3.51
CA LEU A 115 -3.01 -7.34 3.79
C LEU A 115 -4.09 -6.26 3.87
N LYS A 116 -5.10 -6.28 3.00
CA LYS A 116 -6.20 -5.31 3.11
C LYS A 116 -6.98 -5.49 4.41
N ALA A 117 -6.95 -4.48 5.29
CA ALA A 117 -7.59 -4.49 6.60
C ALA A 117 -8.92 -3.71 6.62
N LEU A 118 -9.02 -2.68 5.78
CA LEU A 118 -10.19 -1.81 5.68
C LEU A 118 -10.54 -1.56 4.20
N PRO A 119 -11.82 -1.35 3.87
CA PRO A 119 -12.20 -0.90 2.55
C PRO A 119 -11.82 0.58 2.36
N ALA A 120 -11.68 1.03 1.11
CA ALA A 120 -11.19 2.38 0.82
C ALA A 120 -12.17 3.49 1.23
N ASP A 121 -13.45 3.15 1.29
CA ASP A 121 -14.58 3.99 1.71
C ASP A 121 -14.89 3.86 3.22
N HIS A 122 -13.98 3.28 4.02
CA HIS A 122 -14.19 3.19 5.46
C HIS A 122 -14.20 4.58 6.11
N ARG A 123 -15.14 4.79 7.05
CA ARG A 123 -15.40 6.08 7.73
C ARG A 123 -14.22 6.77 8.43
N ILE A 124 -13.12 6.06 8.66
CA ILE A 124 -11.92 6.65 9.28
C ILE A 124 -11.04 7.37 8.26
N PHE A 125 -11.34 7.23 6.97
CA PHE A 125 -10.58 7.89 5.92
C PHE A 125 -11.34 9.15 5.47
N ASP A 126 -10.62 10.26 5.35
CA ASP A 126 -11.13 11.44 4.67
C ASP A 126 -11.12 11.26 3.13
N SER A 127 -11.54 12.30 2.40
CA SER A 127 -11.53 12.30 0.94
C SER A 127 -10.14 12.19 0.30
N ASN A 128 -9.09 12.52 1.05
CA ASN A 128 -7.70 12.41 0.61
C ASN A 128 -7.09 11.05 0.98
N GLY A 129 -7.81 10.24 1.75
CA GLY A 129 -7.35 8.95 2.24
C GLY A 129 -6.51 9.02 3.51
N PHE A 130 -6.50 10.13 4.25
CA PHE A 130 -5.88 10.22 5.57
C PHE A 130 -6.76 9.59 6.63
N ILE A 131 -6.14 8.96 7.64
CA ILE A 131 -6.84 8.52 8.85
C ILE A 131 -7.20 9.75 9.67
N ILE A 132 -8.48 9.93 9.96
CA ILE A 132 -9.02 11.03 10.77
C ILE A 132 -9.49 10.55 12.13
N ASP A 133 -9.47 11.46 13.10
CA ASP A 133 -10.11 11.31 14.39
C ASP A 133 -11.63 11.45 14.31
N ARG A 134 -12.30 11.30 15.46
CA ARG A 134 -13.77 11.44 15.57
C ARG A 134 -14.29 12.84 15.21
N TRP A 135 -13.44 13.87 15.22
CA TRP A 135 -13.79 15.25 14.86
C TRP A 135 -13.48 15.57 13.40
N GLY A 136 -12.94 14.60 12.67
CA GLY A 136 -12.61 14.68 11.26
C GLY A 136 -11.25 15.32 10.99
N THR A 137 -10.39 15.43 11.99
CA THR A 137 -9.03 15.97 11.85
C THR A 137 -8.05 14.82 11.65
N SER A 138 -7.06 14.98 10.78
CA SER A 138 -6.07 13.94 10.52
C SER A 138 -5.31 13.57 11.79
N LEU A 139 -5.24 12.27 12.10
CA LEU A 139 -4.41 11.77 13.18
C LEU A 139 -2.93 11.96 12.85
N PHE A 140 -2.14 12.40 13.83
CA PHE A 140 -0.69 12.40 13.71
C PHE A 140 -0.11 11.13 14.32
N PHE A 141 0.90 10.57 13.66
CA PHE A 141 1.56 9.34 14.07
C PHE A 141 3.05 9.60 14.19
N HIS A 142 3.62 9.24 15.34
CA HIS A 142 5.06 9.31 15.57
C HIS A 142 5.61 7.90 15.80
N LEU A 143 6.48 7.45 14.90
CA LEU A 143 7.13 6.16 15.03
C LEU A 143 8.30 6.25 16.02
N GLU A 144 8.02 5.98 17.29
CA GLU A 144 9.01 5.96 18.38
C GLU A 144 10.06 4.85 18.17
N SER A 145 9.59 3.68 17.74
CA SER A 145 10.42 2.52 17.47
C SER A 145 9.70 1.57 16.53
N LYS A 146 10.36 0.45 16.17
CA LYS A 146 9.75 -0.58 15.33
C LYS A 146 8.39 -1.07 15.86
N ASP A 147 8.25 -1.16 17.19
CA ASP A 147 7.09 -1.77 17.83
C ASP A 147 6.15 -0.76 18.49
N HIS A 148 6.56 0.50 18.58
CA HIS A 148 5.81 1.57 19.27
C HIS A 148 5.53 2.74 18.33
N ILE A 149 4.26 3.11 18.25
CA ILE A 149 3.79 4.32 17.57
C ILE A 149 3.01 5.13 18.60
N SER A 150 3.34 6.40 18.71
CA SER A 150 2.51 7.36 19.42
C SER A 150 1.44 7.90 18.48
N ILE A 151 0.20 8.01 18.96
CA ILE A 151 -0.96 8.49 18.17
C ILE A 151 -1.49 9.76 18.82
N TYR A 152 -1.75 10.77 18.01
CA TYR A 152 -2.16 12.09 18.46
C TYR A 152 -3.43 12.50 17.70
N SER A 153 -4.45 12.93 18.42
CA SER A 153 -5.67 13.54 17.90
C SER A 153 -5.74 14.98 18.37
N SER A 154 -6.10 15.88 17.44
CA SER A 154 -6.21 17.32 17.68
C SER A 154 -7.48 17.73 18.44
N GLY A 155 -8.20 16.78 19.03
CA GLY A 155 -9.36 17.10 19.84
C GLY A 155 -10.51 17.79 19.09
N PRO A 156 -11.54 18.21 19.86
CA PRO A 156 -12.65 19.03 19.40
C PRO A 156 -12.28 20.34 18.70
N ASP A 157 -11.22 21.02 19.13
CA ASP A 157 -10.79 22.30 18.55
C ASP A 157 -10.12 22.17 17.18
N LYS A 158 -9.65 20.95 16.84
CA LYS A 158 -9.00 20.59 15.57
C LYS A 158 -7.64 21.23 15.38
N GLU A 159 -7.02 21.71 16.45
CA GLU A 159 -5.69 22.30 16.42
C GLU A 159 -4.74 21.44 17.24
N LEU A 160 -3.74 20.84 16.58
CA LEU A 160 -2.74 20.05 17.28
C LEU A 160 -1.82 20.96 18.11
N GLY A 161 -1.52 20.56 19.34
CA GLY A 161 -0.65 21.30 20.26
C GLY A 161 -1.41 22.16 21.27
N THR A 162 -2.68 21.85 21.54
CA THR A 162 -3.51 22.50 22.56
C THR A 162 -3.80 21.56 23.73
N ASP A 163 -4.33 22.07 24.84
CA ASP A 163 -4.68 21.26 26.01
C ASP A 163 -5.86 20.28 25.75
N ASP A 164 -6.50 20.39 24.59
CA ASP A 164 -7.63 19.56 24.16
C ASP A 164 -7.19 18.32 23.36
N ASP A 165 -5.90 18.20 23.05
CA ASP A 165 -5.31 17.05 22.37
C ASP A 165 -5.52 15.75 23.16
N TYR A 166 -5.73 14.67 22.42
CA TYR A 166 -5.72 13.31 22.96
C TYR A 166 -4.53 12.54 22.42
N LEU A 167 -3.76 11.94 23.33
CA LEU A 167 -2.48 11.32 23.05
C LEU A 167 -2.51 9.85 23.48
N LEU A 168 -1.89 8.98 22.70
CA LEU A 168 -1.55 7.62 23.09
C LEU A 168 -0.05 7.46 22.95
N ILE A 169 0.68 7.56 24.07
CA ILE A 169 2.16 7.50 24.09
C ILE A 169 2.56 6.25 24.87
N GLY A 170 3.36 5.37 24.25
CA GLY A 170 3.75 4.10 24.87
C GLY A 170 2.56 3.20 25.22
N GLY A 171 1.41 3.36 24.54
CA GLY A 171 0.17 2.63 24.83
C GLY A 171 -0.63 3.17 26.02
N VAL A 172 -0.24 4.33 26.58
CA VAL A 172 -0.94 4.97 27.70
C VAL A 172 -1.70 6.19 27.18
N PRO A 173 -3.04 6.23 27.32
CA PRO A 173 -3.82 7.41 26.95
C PRO A 173 -3.54 8.59 27.89
N LYS A 174 -3.47 9.78 27.31
CA LYS A 174 -3.33 11.06 28.00
C LYS A 174 -4.15 12.12 27.27
N GLN A 175 -4.57 13.14 28.01
CA GLN A 175 -5.12 14.36 27.43
C GLN A 175 -4.19 15.52 27.76
N GLY A 176 -4.06 16.46 26.84
CA GLY A 176 -3.21 17.62 26.95
C GLY A 176 -2.27 17.74 25.76
N LYS A 177 -1.58 18.87 25.72
CA LYS A 177 -0.75 19.31 24.61
C LYS A 177 0.22 18.25 24.08
N ALA A 178 0.20 18.04 22.77
CA ALA A 178 1.23 17.28 22.06
C ALA A 178 2.61 17.97 22.19
N GLU A 179 3.62 17.21 22.60
CA GLU A 179 5.03 17.60 22.60
C GLU A 179 5.77 16.78 21.53
N PHE A 180 6.54 17.45 20.67
CA PHE A 180 7.27 16.85 19.53
C PHE A 180 8.78 16.91 19.73
#